data_AF-A0AAU0QF73-F1
#
_entry.id   AF-A0AAU0QF73-F1
#
_cell.length_a   1.000
_cell.length_b   1.000
_cell.length_c   1.000
_cell.angle_alpha   90.00
_cell.angle_beta   90.00
_cell.angle_gamma   90.00
#
_symmetry.space_group_name_H-M   'P 1'
#
loop_
_entity.id
_entity.type
_entity.pdbx_description
1 polymer ?
#
loop_
_entity_poly.entity_id
_entity_poly.type
_entity_poly.pdbx_seq_one_letter_code
_entity_poly.pdbx_strand_id
1 'polypeptide(L)'
;MSKSLRRGVAAAAASVLALGSTAVASAVSEPHPGYEEHLFSGSSTSVAAFENWFAGGEFVQPEYETRDLRSLKVNEHETAEAGDTVYKDDQGRFWVKQDAVVK
;
A
#
# COMPACT_ATOMS: atom_id res chain seq x y z
N MET A 1 66.40 5.05 -9.18
CA MET A 1 66.68 3.60 -9.32
C MET A 1 65.54 2.87 -8.62
N SER A 2 64.57 2.35 -9.38
CA SER A 2 64.41 0.89 -9.65
C SER A 2 63.93 0.14 -8.40
N LYS A 3 62.77 -0.51 -8.34
CA LYS A 3 62.38 -1.67 -9.17
C LYS A 3 60.88 -2.03 -8.98
N SER A 4 60.33 -2.55 -10.08
CA SER A 4 59.00 -3.12 -10.30
C SER A 4 58.77 -4.48 -9.61
N LEU A 5 57.53 -4.84 -9.24
CA LEU A 5 56.99 -6.22 -9.12
C LEU A 5 55.45 -6.18 -9.24
N ARG A 6 54.88 -6.42 -10.43
CA ARG A 6 54.24 -7.67 -10.91
C ARG A 6 53.04 -8.21 -10.10
N ARG A 7 51.88 -8.16 -10.81
CA ARG A 7 50.82 -9.19 -10.96
C ARG A 7 50.00 -9.60 -9.74
N GLY A 8 48.68 -9.44 -9.89
CA GLY A 8 47.67 -10.20 -9.15
C GLY A 8 46.28 -9.96 -9.72
N VAL A 9 45.85 -10.82 -10.65
CA VAL A 9 44.42 -11.00 -10.98
C VAL A 9 43.83 -11.85 -9.85
N ALA A 10 42.80 -11.34 -9.18
CA ALA A 10 41.89 -12.17 -8.39
C ALA A 10 40.47 -11.62 -8.58
N ALA A 11 39.73 -12.33 -9.43
CA ALA A 11 38.31 -12.23 -9.59
C ALA A 11 37.59 -12.79 -8.35
N ALA A 12 36.55 -12.12 -7.88
CA ALA A 12 35.36 -12.69 -7.25
C ALA A 12 34.42 -11.54 -6.87
N ALA A 13 33.67 -11.02 -7.84
CA ALA A 13 32.55 -10.14 -7.55
C ALA A 13 31.35 -11.00 -7.15
N ALA A 14 30.78 -10.64 -6.01
CA ALA A 14 29.65 -11.22 -5.31
C ALA A 14 28.47 -11.59 -6.22
N SER A 15 28.03 -12.85 -6.14
CA SER A 15 26.67 -13.24 -6.51
C SER A 15 25.79 -13.09 -5.28
N VAL A 16 25.18 -11.92 -5.14
CA VAL A 16 24.14 -11.64 -4.15
C VAL A 16 22.95 -12.56 -4.41
N LEU A 17 22.47 -13.22 -3.36
CA LEU A 17 21.23 -13.97 -3.33
C LEU A 17 20.08 -13.10 -3.84
N ALA A 18 19.61 -13.36 -5.06
CA ALA A 18 18.36 -12.82 -5.56
C ALA A 18 17.20 -13.54 -4.86
N LEU A 19 16.88 -13.12 -3.63
CA LEU A 19 15.57 -13.40 -3.04
C LEU A 19 14.54 -12.57 -3.82
N GLY A 20 13.60 -13.29 -4.41
CA GLY A 20 12.54 -12.74 -5.25
C GLY A 20 11.80 -11.60 -4.56
N SER A 21 11.71 -10.48 -5.26
CA SER A 21 10.66 -9.50 -5.04
C SER A 21 9.65 -9.70 -6.15
N THR A 22 8.62 -10.49 -5.89
CA THR A 22 7.37 -10.34 -6.62
C THR A 22 6.82 -8.97 -6.23
N ALA A 23 7.15 -7.96 -7.05
CA ALA A 23 6.51 -6.67 -6.98
C ALA A 23 5.02 -6.91 -7.26
N VAL A 24 4.22 -6.99 -6.20
CA VAL A 24 2.78 -6.89 -6.31
C VAL A 24 2.54 -5.44 -6.72
N ALA A 25 2.01 -5.24 -7.93
CA ALA A 25 1.65 -3.93 -8.41
C ALA A 25 0.59 -3.36 -7.47
N SER A 26 1.00 -2.45 -6.58
CA SER A 26 0.08 -1.59 -5.84
C SER A 26 -0.71 -0.80 -6.88
N ALA A 27 -2.01 -1.08 -6.96
CA ALA A 27 -2.93 -0.35 -7.82
C ALA A 27 -2.96 1.10 -7.34
N VAL A 28 -2.17 1.95 -8.00
CA VAL A 28 -2.26 3.39 -7.84
C VAL A 28 -3.62 3.82 -8.40
N SER A 29 -4.57 4.13 -7.52
CA SER A 29 -5.84 4.75 -7.90
C SER A 29 -5.50 6.08 -8.59
N GLU A 30 -5.76 6.20 -9.89
CA GLU A 30 -5.62 7.46 -10.60
C GLU A 30 -6.54 8.52 -9.95
N PRO A 31 -6.07 9.75 -9.69
CA PRO A 31 -6.87 10.77 -9.04
C PRO A 31 -8.04 11.18 -9.95
N HIS A 32 -9.24 10.69 -9.63
CA HIS A 32 -10.47 11.12 -10.29
C HIS A 32 -10.88 12.50 -9.73
N PRO A 33 -11.17 13.50 -10.58
CA PRO A 33 -11.53 14.83 -10.11
C PRO A 33 -12.89 14.77 -9.40
N GLY A 34 -12.87 14.82 -8.06
CA GLY A 34 -14.05 14.98 -7.21
C GLY A 34 -14.21 13.95 -6.08
N TYR A 35 -13.43 12.87 -6.05
CA TYR A 35 -13.43 11.91 -4.95
C TYR A 35 -12.11 11.13 -4.90
N GLU A 36 -11.66 10.80 -3.69
CA GLU A 36 -10.48 9.98 -3.45
C GLU A 36 -10.94 8.63 -2.92
N GLU A 37 -10.54 7.51 -3.55
CA GLU A 37 -10.95 6.16 -3.16
C GLU A 37 -9.77 5.21 -2.95
N HIS A 38 -9.85 4.41 -1.89
CA HIS A 38 -8.81 3.46 -1.50
C HIS A 38 -9.43 2.12 -1.11
N LEU A 39 -8.78 1.03 -1.52
CA LEU A 39 -9.17 -0.33 -1.15
C LEU A 39 -8.74 -0.62 0.30
N PHE A 40 -9.67 -1.07 1.13
CA PHE A 40 -9.39 -1.53 2.47
C PHE A 40 -9.13 -3.04 2.48
N SER A 41 -7.89 -3.44 2.74
CA SER A 41 -7.48 -4.86 2.74
C SER A 41 -7.82 -5.60 4.04
N GLY A 42 -8.24 -4.91 5.10
CA GLY A 42 -8.48 -5.50 6.42
C GLY A 42 -7.21 -5.79 7.24
N SER A 43 -6.04 -5.30 6.81
CA SER A 43 -4.78 -5.42 7.55
C SER A 43 -4.67 -4.37 8.66
N SER A 44 -3.91 -4.67 9.71
CA SER A 44 -3.64 -3.70 10.79
C SER A 44 -2.88 -2.46 10.29
N THR A 45 -1.99 -2.63 9.31
CA THR A 45 -1.27 -1.54 8.64
C THR A 45 -2.21 -0.67 7.81
N SER A 46 -3.21 -1.28 7.18
CA SER A 46 -4.22 -0.56 6.39
C SER A 46 -5.18 0.18 7.30
N VAL A 47 -5.59 -0.41 8.43
CA VAL A 47 -6.35 0.32 9.46
C VAL A 47 -5.62 1.61 9.85
N ALA A 48 -4.32 1.53 10.14
CA ALA A 48 -3.53 2.73 10.49
C ALA A 48 -3.46 3.75 9.35
N ALA A 49 -3.35 3.31 8.10
CA ALA A 49 -3.37 4.21 6.93
C ALA A 49 -4.72 4.93 6.77
N PHE A 50 -5.83 4.21 6.93
CA PHE A 50 -7.17 4.78 6.87
C PHE A 50 -7.47 5.70 8.07
N GLU A 51 -7.05 5.35 9.28
CA GLU A 51 -7.20 6.21 10.45
C GLU A 51 -6.45 7.55 10.28
N ASN A 52 -5.25 7.52 9.71
CA ASN A 52 -4.52 8.74 9.38
C ASN A 52 -5.24 9.58 8.31
N TRP A 53 -5.81 8.93 7.29
CA TRP A 53 -6.58 9.59 6.24
C TRP A 53 -7.89 10.21 6.78
N PHE A 54 -8.59 9.50 7.68
CA PHE A 54 -9.78 10.02 8.37
C PHE A 54 -9.47 11.21 9.27
N ALA A 55 -8.27 11.26 9.85
CA ALA A 55 -7.78 12.40 10.61
C ALA A 55 -7.40 13.61 9.73
N GLY A 56 -7.54 13.52 8.40
CA GLY A 56 -7.19 14.56 7.44
C GLY A 56 -5.73 14.52 6.96
N GLY A 57 -5.00 13.45 7.30
CA GLY A 57 -3.67 13.17 6.76
C GLY A 57 -3.72 12.67 5.31
N GLU A 58 -2.54 12.51 4.71
CA GLU A 58 -2.40 11.84 3.41
C GLU A 58 -2.59 10.33 3.57
N PHE A 59 -3.32 9.73 2.64
CA PHE A 59 -3.41 8.28 2.57
C PHE A 59 -2.11 7.71 2.01
N VAL A 60 -1.46 6.83 2.78
CA VAL A 60 -0.25 6.12 2.34
C VAL A 60 -0.60 4.64 2.30
N GLN A 61 -0.67 4.08 1.09
CA GLN A 61 -0.93 2.65 0.93
C GLN A 61 0.24 1.84 1.51
N PRO A 62 -0.01 0.91 2.44
CA PRO A 62 1.05 0.07 2.99
C PRO A 62 1.61 -0.88 1.92
N GLU A 63 2.94 -0.96 1.84
CA GLU A 63 3.64 -1.87 0.89
C GLU A 63 3.49 -3.34 1.26
N TYR A 64 3.32 -3.64 2.55
CA TYR A 64 3.14 -4.98 3.08
C TYR A 64 1.92 -5.03 4.00
N GLU A 65 1.01 -5.93 3.67
CA GLU A 65 -0.30 -6.06 4.31
C GLU A 65 -0.44 -7.47 4.91
N THR A 66 -0.74 -7.54 6.20
CA THR A 66 -1.01 -8.80 6.92
C THR A 66 -2.49 -9.14 6.85
N ARG A 67 -2.85 -10.40 6.60
CA ARG A 67 -4.27 -10.79 6.51
C ARG A 67 -4.90 -10.91 7.91
N ASP A 68 -5.19 -9.77 8.53
CA ASP A 68 -5.76 -9.68 9.88
C ASP A 68 -7.30 -9.72 9.90
N LEU A 69 -7.94 -9.59 8.73
CA LEU A 69 -9.41 -9.58 8.56
C LEU A 69 -10.11 -8.61 9.52
N ARG A 70 -9.50 -7.45 9.77
CA ARG A 70 -10.09 -6.41 10.61
C ARG A 70 -11.17 -5.65 9.86
N SER A 71 -12.15 -5.22 10.62
CA SER A 71 -13.15 -4.25 10.17
C SER A 71 -12.72 -2.84 10.58
N LEU A 72 -13.03 -1.84 9.76
CA LEU A 72 -12.71 -0.44 9.98
C LEU A 72 -14.00 0.37 10.04
N LYS A 73 -14.23 1.08 11.14
CA LYS A 73 -15.37 2.00 11.24
C LYS A 73 -15.12 3.23 10.37
N VAL A 74 -15.89 3.39 9.31
CA VAL A 74 -15.74 4.49 8.34
C VAL A 74 -16.52 5.72 8.80
N ASN A 75 -17.73 5.52 9.30
CA ASN A 75 -18.55 6.57 9.89
C ASN A 75 -19.45 5.98 10.99
N GLU A 76 -20.41 6.74 11.51
CA GLU A 76 -21.30 6.28 12.58
C GLU A 76 -22.23 5.11 12.17
N HIS A 77 -22.42 4.91 10.87
CA HIS A 77 -23.38 3.96 10.30
C HIS A 77 -22.73 2.83 9.49
N GLU A 78 -21.49 3.02 9.03
CA GLU A 78 -20.81 2.10 8.13
C GLU A 78 -19.48 1.60 8.68
N THR A 79 -19.22 0.33 8.42
CA THR A 79 -17.96 -0.34 8.73
C THR A 79 -17.49 -1.04 7.47
N ALA A 80 -16.26 -0.77 7.04
CA ALA A 80 -15.61 -1.43 5.94
C ALA A 80 -15.02 -2.77 6.41
N GLU A 81 -15.18 -3.80 5.59
CA GLU A 81 -14.55 -5.11 5.74
C GLU A 81 -13.40 -5.28 4.72
N ALA A 82 -12.61 -6.33 4.92
CA ALA A 82 -11.53 -6.66 4.00
C ALA A 82 -12.06 -6.86 2.56
N GLY A 83 -11.60 -6.03 1.64
CA GLY A 83 -12.02 -6.02 0.23
C GLY A 83 -12.98 -4.88 -0.13
N ASP A 84 -13.49 -4.12 0.84
CA ASP A 84 -14.32 -2.96 0.57
C ASP A 84 -13.48 -1.77 0.10
N THR A 85 -14.06 -0.94 -0.76
CA THR A 85 -13.47 0.34 -1.16
C THR A 85 -14.08 1.46 -0.34
N VAL A 86 -13.24 2.27 0.31
CA VAL A 86 -13.69 3.46 1.03
C VAL A 86 -13.37 4.68 0.17
N TYR A 87 -14.33 5.57 0.01
CA TYR A 87 -14.13 6.82 -0.73
C TYR A 87 -14.45 8.04 0.13
N LYS A 88 -13.74 9.13 -0.17
CA LYS A 88 -13.90 10.46 0.41
C LYS A 88 -14.54 11.36 -0.63
N ASP A 89 -15.69 11.95 -0.26
CA ASP A 89 -16.36 12.93 -1.11
C ASP A 89 -15.71 14.33 -1.01
N ASP A 90 -16.13 15.25 -1.88
CA ASP A 90 -15.66 16.65 -1.90
C ASP A 90 -15.90 17.43 -0.59
N GLN A 91 -16.86 16.97 0.24
CA GLN A 91 -17.13 17.54 1.56
C GLN A 91 -16.27 16.90 2.66
N GLY A 92 -15.36 15.98 2.30
CA GLY A 92 -14.48 15.27 3.20
C GLY A 92 -15.17 14.17 4.01
N ARG A 93 -16.37 13.72 3.61
CA ARG A 93 -17.07 12.62 4.29
C ARG A 93 -16.66 11.29 3.68
N PHE A 94 -16.62 10.27 4.52
CA PHE A 94 -16.20 8.93 4.14
C PHE A 94 -17.39 7.97 4.08
N TRP A 95 -17.36 7.12 3.05
CA TRP A 95 -18.40 6.16 2.75
C TRP A 95 -17.79 4.85 2.25
N VAL A 96 -18.47 3.74 2.52
CA VAL A 96 -18.14 2.46 1.89
C VAL A 96 -18.82 2.39 0.54
N LYS A 97 -18.04 2.13 -0.52
CA LYS A 97 -18.56 1.94 -1.87
C LYS A 97 -19.34 0.63 -1.91
N GLN A 98 -20.67 0.72 -1.84
CA GLN A 98 -21.53 -0.43 -2.08
C GLN A 98 -21.56 -0.68 -3.58
N ASP A 99 -20.85 -1.71 -4.04
CA ASP A 99 -21.02 -2.18 -5.40
C ASP A 99 -22.48 -2.63 -5.52
N ALA A 100 -23.26 -1.96 -6.38
CA ALA A 100 -24.63 -2.32 -6.62
C ALA A 100 -24.64 -3.71 -7.26
N VAL A 101 -24.76 -4.76 -6.43
CA VAL A 101 -25.00 -6.12 -6.90
C VAL A 101 -26.41 -6.13 -7.50
N VAL A 102 -26.50 -5.74 -8.78
CA VAL A 102 -27.70 -5.97 -9.59
C VAL A 102 -27.80 -7.49 -9.75
N LYS A 103 -28.68 -8.09 -8.96
CA LYS A 103 -29.00 -9.52 -9.02
C LYS A 103 -30.07 -9.80 -10.06
#